data_AF-A0A7Y8I372-F1
#
_entry.id   AF-A0A7Y8I372-F1
#
_cell.length_a   1.000
_cell.length_b   1.000
_cell.length_c   1.000
_cell.angle_alpha   90.00
_cell.angle_beta   90.00
_cell.angle_gamma   90.00
#
_symmetry.space_group_name_H-M   'P 1'
#
loop_
_entity.id
_entity.type
_entity.pdbx_description
1 polymer ?
#
loop_
_entity_poly.entity_id
_entity_poly.type
_entity_poly.pdbx_seq_one_letter_code
_entity_poly.pdbx_strand_id
1 'polypeptide(L)'
;MDQVWFVAALWLLLALAAVLAASWMRISTALSEIVVGTVAQLVIGALVVGDALSAKAPWITFLAGTGAIVLTFLAGAELDPSVFRSKWKESAAVGLAGFLAPFLGAAFVAHYLLGWAWRPSWLAGVALSTTSVAVVYAVMLELGFNRTSYGKAILAACFIND
;
A
#
# COMPACT_ATOMS: atom_id res chain seq x y z
N MET A 1 -26.35 -14.69 -10.40
CA MET A 1 -26.34 -13.77 -9.23
C MET A 1 -25.79 -14.46 -7.99
N ASP A 2 -26.02 -15.77 -7.82
CA ASP A 2 -25.57 -16.56 -6.65
C ASP A 2 -24.05 -16.52 -6.38
N GLN A 3 -23.25 -16.44 -7.44
CA GLN A 3 -21.79 -16.37 -7.31
C GLN A 3 -21.31 -15.02 -6.72
N VAL A 4 -22.02 -13.91 -6.93
CA VAL A 4 -21.61 -12.59 -6.42
C VAL A 4 -21.74 -12.53 -4.91
N TRP A 5 -22.85 -13.03 -4.36
CA TRP A 5 -23.08 -13.06 -2.92
C TRP A 5 -22.08 -13.97 -2.20
N PHE A 6 -21.75 -15.12 -2.80
CA PHE A 6 -20.71 -16.01 -2.27
C PHE A 6 -19.35 -15.32 -2.22
N VAL A 7 -18.93 -14.68 -3.32
CA VAL A 7 -17.64 -13.96 -3.38
C VAL A 7 -17.62 -12.80 -2.39
N ALA A 8 -18.71 -12.02 -2.29
CA ALA A 8 -18.81 -10.94 -1.31
C ALA A 8 -18.71 -11.46 0.13
N ALA A 9 -19.40 -12.56 0.46
CA ALA A 9 -19.30 -13.18 1.78
C ALA A 9 -17.88 -13.65 2.08
N LEU A 10 -17.16 -14.22 1.10
CA LEU A 10 -15.77 -14.62 1.25
C LEU A 10 -14.85 -13.42 1.53
N TRP A 11 -14.99 -12.32 0.78
CA TRP A 11 -14.23 -11.09 1.04
C TRP A 11 -14.50 -10.51 2.43
N LEU A 12 -15.75 -10.47 2.87
CA LEU A 12 -16.11 -10.02 4.23
C LEU A 12 -15.55 -10.94 5.31
N LEU A 13 -15.57 -12.26 5.11
CA LEU A 13 -14.97 -13.22 6.03
C LEU A 13 -13.45 -13.01 6.15
N LEU A 14 -12.76 -12.79 5.02
CA LEU A 14 -11.33 -12.50 5.01
C LEU A 14 -11.00 -11.16 5.68
N ALA A 15 -11.81 -10.13 5.46
CA ALA A 15 -11.66 -8.85 6.15
C ALA A 15 -11.84 -9.00 7.67
N LEU A 16 -12.85 -9.77 8.11
CA LEU A 16 -13.03 -10.09 9.53
C LEU A 16 -11.82 -10.83 10.10
N ALA A 17 -11.32 -11.84 9.38
CA ALA A 17 -10.12 -12.57 9.78
C ALA A 17 -8.89 -11.65 9.87
N ALA A 18 -8.75 -10.70 8.94
CA ALA A 18 -7.67 -9.71 8.94
C ALA A 18 -7.75 -8.77 10.15
N VAL A 19 -8.94 -8.30 10.53
CA VAL A 19 -9.14 -7.48 11.74
C VAL A 19 -8.77 -8.26 12.99
N LEU A 20 -9.21 -9.52 13.10
CA LEU A 20 -8.86 -10.38 14.24
C LEU A 20 -7.35 -10.63 14.30
N ALA A 21 -6.71 -10.93 13.17
CA ALA A 21 -5.27 -11.11 13.07
C ALA A 21 -4.51 -9.82 13.45
N ALA A 22 -4.98 -8.66 12.99
CA ALA A 22 -4.40 -7.36 13.33
C ALA A 22 -4.42 -7.12 14.85
N SER A 23 -5.56 -7.40 15.49
CA SER A 23 -5.73 -7.25 16.94
C SER A 23 -4.80 -8.18 17.73
N TRP A 24 -4.61 -9.42 17.26
CA TRP A 24 -3.77 -10.40 17.94
C TRP A 24 -2.28 -10.09 17.77
N MET A 25 -1.87 -9.70 16.57
CA MET A 25 -0.47 -9.40 16.23
C MET A 25 -0.06 -7.95 16.57
N ARG A 26 -1.00 -7.10 16.98
CA ARG A 26 -0.80 -5.67 17.28
C ARG A 26 -0.20 -4.88 16.09
N ILE A 27 -0.70 -5.17 14.89
CA ILE A 27 -0.35 -4.47 13.64
C ILE A 27 -1.55 -3.65 13.15
N SER A 28 -1.32 -2.73 12.19
CA SER A 28 -2.41 -2.00 11.54
C SER A 28 -3.36 -2.96 10.80
N THR A 29 -4.65 -2.68 10.93
CA THR A 29 -5.73 -3.39 10.23
C THR A 29 -5.54 -3.33 8.72
N ALA A 30 -5.19 -2.16 8.17
CA ALA A 30 -4.96 -2.00 6.73
C ALA A 30 -3.81 -2.89 6.22
N LEU A 31 -2.71 -2.98 6.98
CA LEU A 31 -1.60 -3.88 6.62
C LEU A 31 -2.02 -5.35 6.70
N SER A 32 -2.80 -5.71 7.72
CA SER A 32 -3.34 -7.07 7.88
C SER A 32 -4.26 -7.46 6.72
N GLU A 33 -5.14 -6.56 6.27
CA GLU A 33 -6.05 -6.81 5.13
C GLU A 33 -5.28 -7.09 3.84
N ILE A 34 -4.21 -6.34 3.56
CA ILE A 34 -3.35 -6.55 2.38
C ILE A 34 -2.68 -7.93 2.46
N VAL A 35 -2.11 -8.28 3.61
CA VAL A 35 -1.40 -9.55 3.81
C VAL A 35 -2.38 -10.72 3.70
N VAL A 36 -3.51 -10.67 4.42
CA VAL A 36 -4.52 -11.73 4.40
C VAL A 36 -5.13 -11.89 3.02
N GLY A 37 -5.46 -10.80 2.32
CA GLY A 37 -5.97 -10.85 0.95
C GLY A 37 -4.97 -11.48 -0.03
N THR A 38 -3.69 -11.09 0.06
CA THR A 38 -2.62 -11.63 -0.81
C THR A 38 -2.39 -13.12 -0.55
N VAL A 39 -2.30 -13.53 0.72
CA VAL A 39 -2.12 -14.92 1.12
C VAL A 39 -3.34 -15.75 0.73
N ALA A 40 -4.56 -15.25 0.95
CA ALA A 40 -5.78 -15.93 0.57
C ALA A 40 -5.84 -16.15 -0.95
N GLN A 41 -5.51 -15.12 -1.76
CA GLN A 41 -5.44 -15.26 -3.21
C GLN A 41 -4.43 -16.33 -3.65
N LEU A 42 -3.24 -16.35 -3.03
CA LEU A 42 -2.21 -17.33 -3.34
C LEU A 42 -2.64 -18.75 -2.97
N VAL A 43 -3.17 -18.95 -1.76
CA VAL A 43 -3.59 -20.26 -1.24
C VAL A 43 -4.78 -20.80 -2.03
N ILE A 44 -5.79 -19.97 -2.27
CA ILE A 44 -6.97 -20.36 -3.03
C ILE A 44 -6.59 -20.65 -4.48
N GLY A 45 -5.75 -19.83 -5.11
CA GLY A 45 -5.28 -20.07 -6.47
C GLY A 45 -4.41 -21.32 -6.63
N ALA A 46 -3.71 -21.74 -5.57
CA ALA A 46 -2.91 -22.96 -5.57
C ALA A 46 -3.74 -24.23 -5.30
N LEU A 47 -4.75 -24.15 -4.42
CA LEU A 47 -5.55 -25.31 -4.00
C LEU A 47 -6.79 -25.55 -4.87
N VAL A 48 -7.37 -24.49 -5.44
CA VAL A 48 -8.57 -24.55 -6.27
C VAL A 48 -8.21 -24.13 -7.69
N VAL A 49 -8.49 -25.00 -8.67
CA VAL A 49 -8.35 -24.64 -10.09
C VAL A 49 -9.47 -23.65 -10.45
N GLY A 50 -9.26 -22.37 -10.17
CA GLY A 50 -10.20 -21.30 -10.48
C GLY A 50 -9.96 -20.00 -9.68
N ASP A 51 -10.47 -18.88 -10.19
CA ASP A 51 -10.41 -17.57 -9.51
C ASP A 51 -11.60 -17.41 -8.54
N ALA A 52 -11.62 -18.21 -7.47
CA ALA A 52 -12.74 -18.22 -6.52
C ALA A 52 -12.91 -16.89 -5.77
N LEU A 53 -11.83 -16.11 -5.63
CA LEU A 53 -11.87 -14.75 -5.09
C LEU A 53 -12.30 -13.72 -6.13
N SER A 54 -12.21 -14.07 -7.42
CA SER A 54 -12.62 -13.24 -8.55
C SER A 54 -12.08 -11.81 -8.43
N ALA A 55 -10.83 -11.64 -8.00
CA ALA A 55 -10.28 -10.34 -7.59
C ALA A 55 -10.34 -9.28 -8.71
N LYS A 56 -10.36 -9.73 -9.98
CA LYS A 56 -10.49 -8.89 -11.17
C LYS A 56 -11.94 -8.64 -11.61
N ALA A 57 -12.93 -9.05 -10.83
CA ALA A 57 -14.33 -8.79 -11.12
C ALA A 57 -14.58 -7.27 -11.18
N PRO A 58 -15.40 -6.78 -12.13
CA PRO A 58 -15.58 -5.35 -12.34
C PRO A 58 -16.05 -4.59 -11.08
N TRP A 59 -16.95 -5.17 -10.30
CA TRP A 59 -17.44 -4.55 -9.07
C TRP A 59 -16.38 -4.47 -7.96
N ILE A 60 -15.50 -5.49 -7.86
CA ILE A 60 -14.39 -5.50 -6.90
C ILE A 60 -13.35 -4.46 -7.31
N THR A 61 -12.99 -4.43 -8.59
CA THR A 61 -12.03 -3.47 -9.14
C THR A 61 -12.54 -2.04 -8.98
N PHE A 62 -13.85 -1.82 -9.18
CA PHE A 62 -14.49 -0.53 -8.95
C PHE A 62 -14.42 -0.11 -7.47
N LEU A 63 -14.77 -0.99 -6.53
CA LEU A 63 -14.70 -0.69 -5.10
C LEU A 63 -13.26 -0.44 -4.64
N ALA A 64 -12.31 -1.28 -5.04
CA ALA A 64 -10.89 -1.14 -4.71
C ALA A 64 -10.32 0.17 -5.28
N GLY A 65 -10.61 0.47 -6.56
CA GLY A 65 -10.18 1.71 -7.20
C GLY A 65 -10.79 2.95 -6.53
N THR A 66 -12.09 2.91 -6.20
CA THR A 66 -12.76 4.01 -5.49
C THR A 66 -12.13 4.25 -4.11
N GLY A 67 -11.90 3.18 -3.33
CA GLY A 67 -11.25 3.27 -2.03
C GLY A 67 -9.84 3.85 -2.13
N ALA A 68 -9.03 3.38 -3.08
CA ALA A 68 -7.67 3.90 -3.30
C ALA A 68 -7.68 5.39 -3.65
N ILE A 69 -8.54 5.81 -4.60
CA ILE A 69 -8.65 7.23 -5.00
C ILE A 69 -9.07 8.10 -3.81
N VAL A 70 -10.08 7.66 -3.04
CA VAL A 70 -10.58 8.41 -1.88
C VAL A 70 -9.50 8.54 -0.81
N LEU A 71 -8.76 7.47 -0.50
CA LEU A 71 -7.68 7.50 0.49
C LEU A 71 -6.51 8.39 0.06
N THR A 72 -6.08 8.31 -1.21
CA THR A 72 -5.03 9.21 -1.74
C THR A 72 -5.49 10.66 -1.73
N PHE A 73 -6.75 10.92 -2.10
CA PHE A 73 -7.33 12.27 -2.05
C PHE A 73 -7.36 12.82 -0.62
N LEU A 74 -7.84 12.03 0.34
CA LEU A 74 -7.86 12.40 1.77
C LEU A 74 -6.44 12.70 2.27
N ALA A 75 -5.47 11.85 1.94
CA ALA A 75 -4.08 12.07 2.33
C ALA A 75 -3.52 13.40 1.79
N GLY A 76 -3.85 13.75 0.55
CA GLY A 76 -3.49 15.04 -0.04
C GLY A 76 -4.25 16.22 0.57
N ALA A 77 -5.53 16.05 0.88
CA ALA A 77 -6.37 17.08 1.51
C ALA A 77 -5.96 17.39 2.95
N GLU A 78 -5.43 16.39 3.66
CA GLU A 78 -4.96 16.52 5.04
C GLU A 78 -3.53 17.13 5.12
N LEU A 79 -2.86 17.31 3.98
CA LEU A 79 -1.52 17.88 3.91
C LEU A 79 -1.56 19.37 4.29
N ASP A 80 -1.11 19.67 5.50
CA ASP A 80 -1.06 21.04 6.02
C ASP A 80 0.09 21.84 5.37
N PRO A 81 -0.19 22.86 4.54
CA PRO A 81 0.84 23.60 3.83
C PRO A 81 1.78 24.37 4.78
N SER A 82 1.31 24.73 5.97
CA SER A 82 2.12 25.43 6.97
C SER A 82 3.20 24.51 7.54
N VAL A 83 2.82 23.27 7.89
CA VAL A 83 3.74 22.23 8.36
C VAL A 83 4.70 21.85 7.25
N PHE A 84 4.19 21.64 6.03
CA PHE A 84 5.02 21.33 4.86
C PHE A 84 6.09 22.40 4.64
N ARG A 85 5.72 23.70 4.65
CA ARG A 85 6.70 24.80 4.52
C ARG A 85 7.68 24.86 5.67
N SER A 86 7.27 24.54 6.90
CA SER A 86 8.18 24.55 8.06
C SER A 86 9.18 23.39 8.04
N LYS A 87 8.83 22.26 7.39
CA LYS A 87 9.59 21.01 7.37
C LYS A 87 10.00 20.54 5.98
N TRP A 88 9.97 21.43 4.99
CA TRP A 88 10.14 21.06 3.59
C TRP A 88 11.51 20.43 3.32
N LYS A 89 12.57 20.87 4.01
CA LYS A 89 13.91 20.31 3.84
C LYS A 89 13.98 18.90 4.40
N GLU A 90 13.46 18.69 5.59
CA GLU A 90 13.41 17.38 6.23
C GLU A 90 12.54 16.41 5.43
N SER A 91 11.31 16.80 5.07
CA SER A 91 10.42 15.95 4.28
C SER A 91 10.95 15.66 2.87
N ALA A 92 11.57 16.63 2.20
CA ALA A 92 12.18 16.40 0.90
C ALA A 92 13.41 15.50 0.99
N ALA A 93 14.24 15.66 2.02
CA ALA A 93 15.38 14.78 2.24
C ALA A 93 14.92 13.34 2.52
N VAL A 94 13.92 13.15 3.38
CA VAL A 94 13.38 11.82 3.68
C VAL A 94 12.68 11.23 2.46
N GLY A 95 11.86 12.00 1.73
CA GLY A 95 11.18 11.53 0.52
C GLY A 95 12.18 11.14 -0.58
N LEU A 96 13.14 12.01 -0.88
CA LEU A 96 14.13 11.72 -1.92
C LEU A 96 15.04 10.54 -1.55
N ALA A 97 15.49 10.47 -0.29
CA ALA A 97 16.24 9.30 0.19
C ALA A 97 15.38 8.03 0.15
N GLY A 98 14.10 8.16 0.55
CA GLY A 98 13.11 7.09 0.53
C GLY A 98 12.76 6.59 -0.87
N PHE A 99 13.00 7.39 -1.92
CA PHE A 99 12.91 6.96 -3.31
C PHE A 99 14.24 6.40 -3.84
N LEU A 100 15.33 7.18 -3.73
CA LEU A 100 16.60 6.85 -4.36
C LEU A 100 17.26 5.60 -3.77
N ALA A 101 17.17 5.41 -2.46
CA ALA A 101 17.76 4.25 -1.81
C ALA A 101 17.14 2.92 -2.28
N PRO A 102 15.80 2.72 -2.23
CA PRO A 102 15.19 1.50 -2.78
C PRO A 102 15.33 1.43 -4.31
N PHE A 103 15.34 2.56 -5.03
CA PHE A 103 15.49 2.58 -6.49
C PHE A 103 16.81 1.97 -6.92
N LEU A 104 17.90 2.51 -6.38
CA LEU A 104 19.24 2.02 -6.66
C LEU A 104 19.41 0.61 -6.09
N GLY A 105 18.94 0.36 -4.87
CA GLY A 105 19.01 -0.96 -4.24
C GLY A 105 18.36 -2.06 -5.08
N ALA A 106 17.10 -1.87 -5.47
CA ALA A 106 16.37 -2.83 -6.29
C ALA A 106 16.96 -2.95 -7.71
N ALA A 107 17.40 -1.86 -8.33
CA ALA A 107 18.06 -1.92 -9.63
C ALA A 107 19.39 -2.70 -9.56
N PHE A 108 20.21 -2.48 -8.52
CA PHE A 108 21.45 -3.21 -8.32
C PHE A 108 21.20 -4.70 -8.03
N VAL A 109 20.21 -5.02 -7.21
CA VAL A 109 19.82 -6.42 -6.96
C VAL A 109 19.37 -7.09 -8.26
N ALA A 110 18.51 -6.44 -9.04
CA ALA A 110 18.05 -6.97 -10.32
C ALA A 110 19.20 -7.20 -11.30
N HIS A 111 20.15 -6.26 -11.40
CA HIS A 111 21.26 -6.39 -12.33
C HIS A 111 22.29 -7.43 -11.88
N TYR A 112 22.79 -7.32 -10.65
CA TYR A 112 23.94 -8.09 -10.18
C TYR A 112 23.57 -9.43 -9.56
N LEU A 113 22.42 -9.55 -8.86
CA LEU A 113 22.00 -10.82 -8.26
C LEU A 113 21.08 -11.62 -9.19
N LEU A 114 20.15 -10.96 -9.89
CA LEU A 114 19.21 -11.64 -10.78
C LEU A 114 19.69 -11.71 -12.24
N GLY A 115 20.80 -11.03 -12.57
CA GLY A 115 21.40 -11.06 -13.91
C GLY A 115 20.61 -10.32 -14.98
N TRP A 116 19.71 -9.42 -14.59
CA TRP A 116 18.88 -8.68 -15.55
C TRP A 116 19.71 -7.62 -16.28
N ALA A 117 19.34 -7.29 -17.51
CA ALA A 117 19.94 -6.16 -18.22
C ALA A 117 19.63 -4.83 -17.49
N TRP A 118 20.38 -3.76 -17.79
CA TRP A 118 20.19 -2.49 -17.08
C TRP A 118 18.78 -1.91 -17.22
N ARG A 119 18.22 -1.94 -18.42
CA ARG A 119 16.87 -1.40 -18.69
C ARG A 119 15.77 -2.02 -17.81
N PRO A 120 15.59 -3.36 -17.76
CA PRO A 120 14.60 -3.95 -16.86
C PRO A 120 14.96 -3.79 -15.38
N SER A 121 16.25 -3.70 -15.04
CA SER A 121 16.67 -3.43 -13.66
C SER A 121 16.27 -2.04 -13.18
N TRP A 122 16.42 -1.01 -14.03
CA TRP A 122 15.90 0.33 -13.74
C TRP A 122 14.39 0.34 -13.56
N LEU A 123 13.66 -0.42 -14.39
CA LEU A 123 12.21 -0.54 -14.26
C LEU A 123 11.81 -1.20 -12.93
N ALA A 124 12.52 -2.25 -12.51
CA ALA A 124 12.33 -2.88 -11.20
C ALA A 124 12.62 -1.89 -10.06
N GLY A 125 13.68 -1.10 -10.21
CA GLY A 125 13.98 0.02 -9.32
C GLY A 125 12.79 0.95 -9.15
N VAL A 126 12.27 1.50 -10.24
CA VAL A 126 11.12 2.43 -10.18
C VAL A 126 9.91 1.76 -9.52
N ALA A 127 9.58 0.53 -9.93
CA ALA A 127 8.41 -0.19 -9.44
C ALA A 127 8.42 -0.47 -7.92
N LEU A 128 9.60 -0.53 -7.30
CA LEU A 128 9.78 -0.85 -5.87
C LEU A 128 10.09 0.36 -4.99
N SER A 129 10.17 1.57 -5.57
CA SER A 129 10.65 2.78 -4.86
C SER A 129 9.55 3.74 -4.45
N THR A 130 8.38 3.63 -5.08
CA THR A 130 7.24 4.51 -4.79
C THR A 130 6.55 4.06 -3.51
N THR A 131 6.29 4.99 -2.60
CA THR A 131 5.59 4.67 -1.33
C THR A 131 4.12 5.02 -1.46
N SER A 132 3.23 4.03 -1.30
CA SER A 132 1.78 4.27 -1.38
C SER A 132 1.29 5.17 -0.25
N VAL A 133 1.00 6.43 -0.59
CA VAL A 133 0.47 7.42 0.34
C VAL A 133 -0.86 6.97 0.94
N ALA A 134 -1.74 6.31 0.18
CA ALA A 134 -3.02 5.79 0.66
C ALA A 134 -2.87 4.82 1.84
N VAL A 135 -1.93 3.87 1.72
CA VAL A 135 -1.70 2.86 2.77
C VAL A 135 -1.09 3.51 4.01
N VAL A 136 -0.07 4.35 3.83
CA VAL A 136 0.56 5.06 4.96
C VAL A 136 -0.46 5.95 5.67
N TYR A 137 -1.31 6.67 4.91
CA TYR A 137 -2.36 7.51 5.47
C TYR A 137 -3.38 6.71 6.27
N ALA A 138 -3.85 5.57 5.77
CA ALA A 138 -4.75 4.69 6.50
C ALA A 138 -4.14 4.25 7.85
N VAL A 139 -2.86 3.86 7.85
CA VAL A 139 -2.13 3.49 9.09
C VAL A 139 -1.98 4.70 10.03
N MET A 140 -1.64 5.88 9.50
CA MET A 140 -1.48 7.09 10.32
C MET A 140 -2.80 7.56 10.95
N LEU A 141 -3.93 7.38 10.26
CA LEU A 141 -5.26 7.62 10.80
C LEU A 141 -5.61 6.61 11.89
N GLU A 142 -5.41 5.33 11.63
CA GLU A 142 -5.68 4.24 12.58
C GLU A 142 -4.90 4.42 13.89
N LEU A 143 -3.62 4.79 13.80
CA LEU A 143 -2.74 5.02 14.95
C LEU A 143 -2.87 6.44 15.55
N GLY A 144 -3.65 7.34 14.92
CA GLY A 144 -3.84 8.72 15.36
C GLY A 144 -2.64 9.66 15.13
N PHE A 145 -1.58 9.21 14.45
CA PHE A 145 -0.37 10.01 14.20
C PHE A 145 -0.57 11.14 13.20
N ASN A 146 -1.62 11.10 12.38
CA ASN A 146 -1.97 12.16 11.42
C ASN A 146 -2.13 13.56 12.08
N ARG A 147 -2.44 13.61 13.39
CA ARG A 147 -2.58 14.88 14.12
C ARG A 147 -1.25 15.44 14.62
N THR A 148 -0.18 14.65 14.61
CA THR A 148 1.13 15.04 15.15
C THR A 148 1.99 15.70 14.08
N SER A 149 2.85 16.64 14.47
CA SER A 149 3.81 17.25 13.52
C SER A 149 4.76 16.22 12.90
N TYR A 150 5.09 15.15 13.63
CA TYR A 150 5.89 14.03 13.13
C TYR A 150 5.16 13.25 12.03
N GLY A 151 3.91 12.84 12.29
CA GLY A 151 3.10 12.12 11.30
C GLY A 151 2.82 12.96 10.05
N LYS A 152 2.51 14.24 10.22
CA LYS A 152 2.36 15.18 9.09
C LYS A 152 3.65 15.33 8.26
N ALA A 153 4.81 15.36 8.91
CA ALA A 153 6.11 15.43 8.21
C ALA A 153 6.42 14.14 7.45
N ILE A 154 6.04 12.97 7.97
CA ILE A 154 6.13 11.69 7.26
C ILE A 154 5.18 11.67 6.06
N LEU A 155 3.91 12.05 6.24
CA LEU A 155 2.94 12.11 5.14
C LEU A 155 3.41 13.04 4.01
N ALA A 156 4.02 14.18 4.39
CA ALA A 156 4.68 15.07 3.44
C ALA A 156 5.87 14.43 2.71
N ALA A 157 6.68 13.62 3.40
CA ALA A 157 7.76 12.88 2.75
C ALA A 157 7.22 11.79 1.81
N CYS A 158 6.16 11.09 2.22
CA CYS A 158 5.47 10.11 1.38
C CYS A 158 4.90 10.74 0.12
N PHE A 159 4.35 11.95 0.21
CA PHE A 159 3.85 12.67 -0.96
C PHE A 159 4.94 13.03 -1.97
N ILE A 160 6.21 13.14 -1.53
CA ILE A 160 7.34 13.47 -2.41
C ILE A 160 7.83 12.23 -3.16
N ASN A 161 7.66 11.03 -2.60
CA ASN A 161 8.16 9.77 -3.18
C ASN A 161 7.08 8.80 -3.68
N ASP A 162 5.81 9.18 -3.65
CA ASP A 162 4.72 8.51 -4.39
C ASP A 162 4.82 8.82 -5.88
#